data_AF-A2BXF7-F1
#
_entry.id   AF-A2BXF7-F1
#
_cell.length_a   1.000
_cell.length_b   1.000
_cell.length_c   1.000
_cell.angle_alpha   90.00
_cell.angle_beta   90.00
_cell.angle_gamma   90.00
#
_symmetry.space_group_name_H-M   'P 1'
#
loop_
_entity.id
_entity.type
_entity.pdbx_description
1 polymer ?
#
loop_
_entity_poly.entity_id
_entity_poly.type
_entity_poly.pdbx_seq_one_letter_code
_entity_poly.pdbx_strand_id
1 'polypeptide(L)'
;MVHSTLNFMAYILINTFSIFSSLLPALNEKNLPWIDVIHPIVVHFVIAMALGAVVFDFVGIIFKKPNLYEVSFLNLTVATIAIFIAIVFGQIEAGLSNPYGVSRDILNYHSTIGWSLAGVLSVITGWRYVSRQSNPQVLSKGFVFVDLILAALVCTQVYLGDMLVWIYGLHTVPVVQAVREGLL
;
A
#
# COMPACT_ATOMS: atom_id res chain seq x y z
N MET A 1 -2.52 -3.69 41.71
CA MET A 1 -3.37 -3.51 40.51
C MET A 1 -2.58 -3.37 39.21
N VAL A 2 -1.51 -2.55 39.15
CA VAL A 2 -0.72 -2.38 37.90
C VAL A 2 0.01 -3.66 37.45
N HIS A 3 0.46 -4.50 38.39
CA HIS A 3 1.19 -5.73 38.05
C HIS A 3 0.29 -6.83 37.45
N SER A 4 -0.98 -6.90 37.86
CA SER A 4 -1.94 -7.89 37.35
C SER A 4 -2.45 -7.53 35.96
N THR A 5 -2.59 -6.23 35.65
CA THR A 5 -2.97 -5.76 34.31
C THR A 5 -1.85 -5.99 33.29
N LEU A 6 -0.59 -5.75 33.67
CA LEU A 6 0.57 -6.04 32.81
C LEU A 6 0.71 -7.54 32.48
N ASN A 7 0.54 -8.42 33.47
CA ASN A 7 0.60 -9.87 33.26
C ASN A 7 -0.57 -10.38 32.41
N PHE A 8 -1.77 -9.81 32.56
CA PHE A 8 -2.92 -10.14 31.74
C PHE A 8 -2.76 -9.69 30.28
N MET A 9 -2.21 -8.49 30.06
CA MET A 9 -1.89 -8.00 28.70
C MET A 9 -0.80 -8.84 28.03
N ALA A 10 0.24 -9.23 28.78
CA ALA A 10 1.29 -10.13 28.29
C ALA A 10 0.72 -11.52 27.94
N TYR A 11 -0.18 -12.06 28.77
CA TYR A 11 -0.84 -13.34 28.50
C TYR A 11 -1.71 -13.28 27.24
N ILE A 12 -2.46 -12.20 27.03
CA ILE A 12 -3.24 -11.99 25.80
C ILE A 12 -2.29 -11.92 24.60
N LEU A 13 -1.24 -11.11 24.65
CA LEU A 13 -0.28 -10.94 23.56
C LEU A 13 0.44 -12.25 23.18
N ILE A 14 0.85 -13.04 24.17
CA ILE A 14 1.52 -14.34 23.94
C ILE A 14 0.54 -15.34 23.32
N ASN A 15 -0.70 -15.41 23.82
CA ASN A 15 -1.69 -16.33 23.28
C ASN A 15 -2.17 -15.92 21.89
N THR A 16 -2.40 -14.63 21.63
CA THR A 16 -2.78 -14.16 20.30
C THR A 16 -1.65 -14.37 19.30
N PHE A 17 -0.39 -14.13 19.68
CA PHE A 17 0.77 -14.41 18.84
C PHE A 17 0.92 -15.92 18.54
N SER A 18 0.72 -16.78 19.53
CA SER A 18 0.75 -18.24 19.36
C SER A 18 -0.34 -18.75 18.43
N ILE A 19 -1.57 -18.23 18.56
CA ILE A 19 -2.69 -18.54 17.67
C ILE A 19 -2.42 -18.04 16.25
N PHE A 20 -1.87 -16.84 16.09
CA PHE A 20 -1.55 -16.30 14.76
C PHE A 20 -0.44 -17.11 14.07
N SER A 21 0.55 -17.55 14.84
CA SER A 21 1.66 -18.37 14.36
C SER A 21 1.22 -19.77 13.94
N SER A 22 0.21 -20.35 14.60
CA SER A 22 -0.35 -21.66 14.23
C SER A 22 -1.32 -21.60 13.05
N LEU A 23 -1.80 -20.41 12.69
CA LEU A 23 -2.68 -20.17 11.55
C LEU A 23 -1.92 -19.91 10.24
N LEU A 24 -0.64 -19.57 10.29
CA LEU A 24 0.17 -19.34 9.11
C LEU A 24 0.79 -20.64 8.57
N PRO A 25 0.69 -20.90 7.26
CA PRO A 25 1.44 -21.98 6.62
C PRO A 25 2.95 -21.84 6.86
N ALA A 26 3.66 -22.97 6.74
CA ALA A 26 5.12 -22.96 6.75
C ALA A 26 5.66 -22.02 5.65
N LEU A 27 6.73 -21.29 5.97
CA LEU A 27 7.36 -20.37 5.04
C LEU A 27 8.02 -21.13 3.89
N ASN A 28 7.79 -20.66 2.67
CA ASN A 28 8.40 -21.22 1.46
C ASN A 28 9.85 -20.74 1.23
N GLU A 29 10.40 -21.04 0.06
CA GLU A 29 11.72 -20.60 -0.40
C GLU A 29 11.87 -19.08 -0.58
N LYS A 30 10.77 -18.34 -0.67
CA LYS A 30 10.71 -16.87 -0.69
C LYS A 30 10.50 -16.24 0.69
N ASN A 31 10.53 -17.07 1.75
CA ASN A 31 10.23 -16.69 3.13
C ASN A 31 8.79 -16.18 3.34
N LEU A 32 7.83 -16.72 2.59
CA LEU A 32 6.43 -16.31 2.63
C LEU A 32 5.50 -17.48 2.97
N PRO A 33 4.36 -17.22 3.65
CA PRO A 33 3.38 -18.25 4.01
C PRO A 33 2.41 -18.58 2.86
N TRP A 34 2.57 -17.98 1.70
CA TRP A 34 1.74 -18.18 0.51
C TRP A 34 2.61 -18.34 -0.74
N ILE A 35 2.00 -18.70 -1.87
CA ILE A 35 2.74 -19.13 -3.07
C ILE A 35 3.65 -18.06 -3.69
N ASP A 36 3.26 -16.78 -3.66
CA ASP A 36 4.04 -15.70 -4.27
C ASP A 36 3.83 -14.36 -3.57
N VAL A 37 4.67 -13.37 -3.86
CA VAL A 37 4.61 -12.03 -3.27
C VAL A 37 3.26 -11.37 -3.64
N ILE A 38 2.31 -11.33 -2.70
CA ILE A 38 0.93 -10.88 -2.95
C ILE A 38 0.85 -9.36 -2.96
N HIS A 39 1.64 -8.68 -2.13
CA HIS A 39 1.62 -7.22 -2.03
C HIS A 39 1.80 -6.54 -3.40
N PRO A 40 2.81 -6.86 -4.23
CA PRO A 40 2.94 -6.36 -5.60
C PRO A 40 1.66 -6.51 -6.42
N ILE A 41 1.01 -7.67 -6.39
CA ILE A 41 -0.21 -7.92 -7.18
C ILE A 41 -1.31 -6.92 -6.80
N VAL A 42 -1.51 -6.71 -5.50
CA VAL A 42 -2.52 -5.77 -4.98
C VAL A 42 -2.11 -4.32 -5.27
N VAL A 43 -0.85 -3.94 -5.12
CA VAL A 43 -0.43 -2.55 -5.41
C VAL A 43 -0.53 -2.20 -6.89
N HIS A 44 -0.27 -3.12 -7.82
CA HIS A 44 -0.48 -2.83 -9.25
C HIS A 44 -1.93 -2.44 -9.54
N PHE A 45 -2.89 -3.10 -8.88
CA PHE A 45 -4.30 -2.72 -8.95
C PHE A 45 -4.54 -1.33 -8.33
N VAL A 46 -4.00 -1.04 -7.14
CA VAL A 46 -4.09 0.30 -6.51
C VAL A 46 -3.53 1.39 -7.42
N ILE A 47 -2.35 1.17 -8.02
CA ILE A 47 -1.67 2.10 -8.94
C ILE A 47 -2.56 2.36 -10.16
N ALA A 48 -3.08 1.30 -10.79
CA ALA A 48 -3.94 1.42 -11.96
C ALA A 48 -5.21 2.23 -11.65
N MET A 49 -5.82 1.99 -10.48
CA MET A 49 -7.02 2.71 -10.06
C MET A 49 -6.70 4.18 -9.70
N ALA A 50 -5.64 4.45 -8.93
CA ALA A 50 -5.27 5.81 -8.54
C ALA A 50 -4.85 6.67 -9.75
N LEU A 51 -3.96 6.16 -10.62
CA LEU A 51 -3.55 6.88 -11.83
C LEU A 51 -4.67 6.95 -12.85
N GLY A 52 -5.51 5.90 -12.93
CA GLY A 52 -6.71 5.89 -13.75
C GLY A 52 -7.67 7.02 -13.37
N ALA A 53 -7.88 7.25 -12.07
CA ALA A 53 -8.70 8.37 -11.59
C ALA A 53 -8.19 9.71 -12.13
N VAL A 54 -6.90 9.99 -11.96
CA VAL A 54 -6.24 11.20 -12.48
C VAL A 54 -6.44 11.31 -14.00
N VAL A 55 -6.17 10.24 -14.76
CA VAL A 55 -6.34 10.23 -16.22
C VAL A 55 -7.79 10.55 -16.62
N PHE A 56 -8.79 9.95 -15.97
CA PHE A 56 -10.19 10.22 -16.29
C PHE A 56 -10.63 11.65 -15.98
N ASP A 57 -10.13 12.25 -14.90
CA ASP A 57 -10.38 13.67 -14.60
C ASP A 57 -9.75 14.57 -15.66
N PHE A 58 -8.50 14.33 -16.07
CA PHE A 58 -7.83 15.08 -17.14
C PHE A 58 -8.54 14.95 -18.50
N VAL A 59 -8.88 13.72 -18.90
CA VAL A 59 -9.62 13.45 -20.14
C VAL A 59 -11.02 14.08 -20.08
N GLY A 60 -11.69 14.03 -18.93
CA GLY A 60 -12.98 14.68 -18.69
C GLY A 60 -12.93 16.18 -18.92
N ILE A 61 -11.86 16.85 -18.46
CA ILE A 61 -11.61 18.28 -18.69
C ILE A 61 -11.33 18.56 -20.17
N ILE A 62 -10.35 17.87 -20.78
CA ILE A 62 -9.88 18.14 -22.15
C ILE A 62 -11.01 17.94 -23.17
N PHE A 63 -11.74 16.84 -23.05
CA PHE A 63 -12.81 16.48 -23.99
C PHE A 63 -14.18 17.00 -23.57
N LYS A 64 -14.28 17.76 -22.47
CA LYS A 64 -15.54 18.29 -21.91
C LYS A 64 -16.59 17.18 -21.70
N LYS A 65 -16.14 16.03 -21.18
CA LYS A 65 -16.97 14.86 -20.90
C LYS A 65 -17.12 14.66 -19.39
N PRO A 66 -18.05 15.36 -18.73
CA PRO A 66 -18.18 15.34 -17.27
C PRO A 66 -18.60 13.98 -16.70
N ASN A 67 -19.15 13.07 -17.53
CA ASN A 67 -19.39 11.67 -17.13
C ASN A 67 -18.10 10.94 -16.70
N LEU A 68 -16.92 11.38 -17.17
CA LEU A 68 -15.65 10.78 -16.78
C LEU A 68 -15.25 11.13 -15.34
N TYR A 69 -15.80 12.20 -14.75
CA TYR A 69 -15.59 12.52 -13.34
C TYR A 69 -16.18 11.45 -12.41
N GLU A 70 -17.25 10.79 -12.85
CA GLU A 70 -17.83 9.65 -12.12
C GLU A 70 -16.91 8.44 -12.16
N VAL A 71 -16.35 8.13 -13.34
CA VAL A 71 -15.40 7.04 -13.51
C VAL A 71 -14.14 7.30 -12.68
N SER A 72 -13.65 8.54 -12.68
CA SER A 72 -12.54 8.95 -11.79
C SER A 72 -12.89 8.71 -10.32
N PHE A 73 -14.06 9.17 -9.87
CA PHE A 73 -14.48 9.03 -8.48
C PHE A 73 -14.58 7.56 -8.04
N LEU A 74 -15.13 6.68 -8.89
CA LEU A 74 -15.19 5.24 -8.61
C LEU A 74 -13.79 4.63 -8.53
N ASN A 75 -12.90 5.01 -9.45
CA ASN A 75 -11.52 4.57 -9.42
C ASN A 75 -10.80 5.00 -8.13
N LEU A 76 -10.94 6.26 -7.73
CA LEU A 76 -10.36 6.80 -6.52
C LEU A 76 -10.89 6.11 -5.26
N THR A 77 -12.18 5.79 -5.24
CA THR A 77 -12.83 5.05 -4.15
C THR A 77 -12.27 3.63 -4.04
N VAL A 78 -12.17 2.91 -5.15
CA VAL A 78 -11.61 1.56 -5.17
C VAL A 78 -10.12 1.56 -4.80
N ALA A 79 -9.34 2.52 -5.29
CA ALA A 79 -7.94 2.69 -4.91
C ALA A 79 -7.79 2.90 -3.39
N THR A 80 -8.67 3.70 -2.80
CA THR A 80 -8.68 3.97 -1.36
C THR A 80 -9.00 2.74 -0.53
N ILE A 81 -9.89 1.86 -0.99
CA ILE A 81 -10.17 0.60 -0.28
C ILE A 81 -8.99 -0.38 -0.46
N ALA A 82 -8.53 -0.53 -1.70
CA ALA A 82 -7.49 -1.49 -2.04
C ALA A 82 -6.13 -1.16 -1.42
N ILE A 83 -5.80 0.12 -1.17
CA ILE A 83 -4.52 0.47 -0.52
C ILE A 83 -4.42 -0.07 0.91
N PHE A 84 -5.52 -0.16 1.65
CA PHE A 84 -5.48 -0.79 2.99
C PHE A 84 -5.19 -2.28 2.90
N ILE A 85 -5.76 -2.98 1.91
CA ILE A 85 -5.46 -4.39 1.65
C ILE A 85 -3.99 -4.55 1.26
N ALA A 86 -3.48 -3.70 0.38
CA ALA A 86 -2.09 -3.68 -0.02
C ALA A 86 -1.15 -3.47 1.17
N ILE A 87 -1.49 -2.55 2.09
CA ILE A 87 -0.72 -2.29 3.30
C ILE A 87 -0.67 -3.52 4.21
N VAL A 88 -1.79 -4.22 4.42
CA VAL A 88 -1.80 -5.43 5.26
C VAL A 88 -0.81 -6.48 4.74
N PHE A 89 -0.89 -6.82 3.46
CA PHE A 89 0.07 -7.75 2.86
C PHE A 89 1.50 -7.18 2.91
N GLY A 90 1.67 -5.90 2.59
CA GLY A 90 2.97 -5.23 2.60
C GLY A 90 3.66 -5.25 3.97
N GLN A 91 2.92 -5.10 5.07
CA GLN A 91 3.48 -5.17 6.42
C GLN A 91 3.91 -6.59 6.81
N ILE A 92 3.11 -7.59 6.43
CA ILE A 92 3.46 -9.00 6.70
C ILE A 92 4.72 -9.37 5.92
N GLU A 93 4.78 -9.03 4.63
CA GLU A 93 5.94 -9.30 3.77
C GLU A 93 7.17 -8.54 4.26
N ALA A 94 7.03 -7.24 4.58
CA ALA A 94 8.11 -6.45 5.18
C ALA A 94 8.68 -7.12 6.45
N GLY A 95 7.83 -7.62 7.33
CA GLY A 95 8.23 -8.32 8.56
C GLY A 95 8.96 -9.66 8.31
N LEU A 96 8.77 -10.26 7.14
CA LEU A 96 9.40 -11.52 6.72
C LEU A 96 10.58 -11.30 5.74
N SER A 97 10.83 -10.07 5.31
CA SER A 97 11.77 -9.78 4.23
C SER A 97 13.24 -9.76 4.64
N ASN A 98 13.55 -9.63 5.94
CA ASN A 98 14.91 -9.49 6.48
C ASN A 98 15.77 -8.48 5.69
N PRO A 99 15.40 -7.19 5.66
CA PRO A 99 16.09 -6.21 4.84
C PRO A 99 17.51 -5.94 5.35
N TYR A 100 18.44 -5.71 4.42
CA TYR A 100 19.88 -5.62 4.63
C TYR A 100 20.47 -4.36 3.97
N GLY A 101 21.54 -3.82 4.55
CA GLY A 101 22.18 -2.60 4.05
C GLY A 101 21.17 -1.47 3.77
N VAL A 102 21.27 -0.88 2.58
CA VAL A 102 20.42 0.24 2.13
C VAL A 102 18.94 -0.16 1.93
N SER A 103 18.63 -1.44 1.68
CA SER A 103 17.25 -1.87 1.44
C SER A 103 16.33 -1.67 2.65
N ARG A 104 16.91 -1.65 3.86
CA ARG A 104 16.19 -1.34 5.10
C ARG A 104 15.63 0.07 5.11
N ASP A 105 16.44 1.05 4.72
CA ASP A 105 16.00 2.45 4.69
C ASP A 105 14.98 2.66 3.58
N ILE A 106 15.19 2.06 2.40
CA ILE A 106 14.20 2.10 1.32
C ILE A 106 12.87 1.49 1.77
N LEU A 107 12.89 0.35 2.46
CA LEU A 107 11.69 -0.29 2.97
C LEU A 107 10.97 0.61 3.98
N ASN A 108 11.72 1.29 4.85
CA ASN A 108 11.16 2.24 5.82
C ASN A 108 10.51 3.44 5.12
N TYR A 109 11.16 4.01 4.11
CA TYR A 109 10.59 5.10 3.32
C TYR A 109 9.35 4.65 2.54
N HIS A 110 9.44 3.50 1.88
CA HIS A 110 8.33 2.89 1.15
C HIS A 110 7.11 2.69 2.06
N SER A 111 7.31 2.04 3.22
CA SER A 111 6.27 1.76 4.21
C SER A 111 5.66 3.04 4.79
N THR A 112 6.50 4.01 5.19
CA THR A 112 6.03 5.27 5.81
C THR A 112 5.24 6.12 4.84
N ILE A 113 5.73 6.25 3.60
CA ILE A 113 5.02 6.99 2.55
C ILE A 113 3.76 6.22 2.14
N GLY A 114 3.77 4.88 2.11
CA GLY A 114 2.60 4.05 1.83
C GLY A 114 1.46 4.28 2.83
N TRP A 115 1.75 4.28 4.13
CA TRP A 115 0.77 4.63 5.18
C TRP A 115 0.26 6.07 5.05
N SER A 116 1.17 7.01 4.77
CA SER A 116 0.81 8.41 4.54
C SER A 116 -0.12 8.56 3.33
N LEU A 117 0.17 7.83 2.26
CA LEU A 117 -0.61 7.82 1.02
C LEU A 117 -2.02 7.25 1.23
N ALA A 118 -2.19 6.25 2.08
CA ALA A 118 -3.53 5.75 2.45
C ALA A 118 -4.36 6.82 3.18
N GLY A 119 -3.73 7.59 4.08
CA GLY A 119 -4.36 8.74 4.73
C GLY A 119 -4.74 9.83 3.73
N VAL A 120 -3.81 10.20 2.84
CA VAL A 120 -4.06 11.18 1.77
C VAL A 120 -5.19 10.73 0.86
N LEU A 121 -5.16 9.49 0.35
CA LEU A 121 -6.22 8.90 -0.48
C LEU A 121 -7.58 8.96 0.22
N SER A 122 -7.64 8.60 1.50
CA SER A 122 -8.89 8.65 2.27
C SER A 122 -9.45 10.08 2.36
N VAL A 123 -8.60 11.07 2.63
CA VAL A 123 -8.99 12.48 2.73
C VAL A 123 -9.46 13.02 1.37
N ILE A 124 -8.72 12.77 0.29
CA ILE A 124 -9.08 13.29 -1.03
C ILE A 124 -10.34 12.59 -1.58
N THR A 125 -10.53 11.30 -1.32
CA THR A 125 -11.75 10.57 -1.67
C THR A 125 -12.96 11.15 -0.92
N GLY A 126 -12.81 11.39 0.39
CA GLY A 126 -13.84 12.03 1.20
C GLY A 126 -14.18 13.44 0.71
N TRP A 127 -13.17 14.25 0.40
CA TRP A 127 -13.38 15.57 -0.18
C TRP A 127 -14.08 15.49 -1.55
N ARG A 128 -13.65 14.58 -2.43
CA ARG A 128 -14.29 14.36 -3.73
C ARG A 128 -15.75 13.95 -3.57
N TYR A 129 -16.03 13.04 -2.64
CA TYR A 129 -17.40 12.61 -2.34
C TYR A 129 -18.29 13.77 -1.91
N VAL A 130 -17.84 14.63 -0.99
CA VAL A 130 -18.60 15.80 -0.53
C VAL A 130 -18.78 16.82 -1.66
N SER A 131 -17.72 17.16 -2.39
CA SER A 131 -17.80 18.09 -3.52
C SER A 131 -18.77 17.62 -4.61
N ARG A 132 -18.81 16.31 -4.84
CA ARG A 132 -19.71 15.68 -5.81
C ARG A 132 -21.18 15.82 -5.42
N GLN A 133 -21.52 15.85 -4.13
CA GLN A 133 -22.92 15.99 -3.69
C GLN A 133 -23.54 17.33 -4.11
N SER A 134 -22.73 18.39 -4.22
CA SER A 134 -23.20 19.69 -4.68
C SER A 134 -23.46 19.71 -6.19
N ASN A 135 -22.49 19.23 -6.98
CA ASN A 135 -22.67 19.04 -8.42
C ASN A 135 -21.67 18.01 -8.97
N PRO A 136 -22.11 16.80 -9.39
CA PRO A 136 -21.21 15.76 -9.88
C PRO A 136 -20.57 16.08 -11.25
N GLN A 137 -21.10 17.07 -11.98
CA GLN A 137 -20.60 17.45 -13.30
C GLN A 137 -19.50 18.51 -13.24
N VAL A 138 -19.12 18.96 -12.04
CA VAL A 138 -18.11 20.00 -11.84
C VAL A 138 -16.95 19.45 -11.02
N LEU A 139 -15.74 19.59 -11.58
CA LEU A 139 -14.49 19.27 -10.92
C LEU A 139 -13.80 20.58 -10.49
N SER A 140 -13.48 20.69 -9.20
CA SER A 140 -12.79 21.85 -8.65
C SER A 140 -11.36 21.95 -9.21
N LYS A 141 -10.92 23.16 -9.57
CA LYS A 141 -9.54 23.42 -10.00
C LYS A 141 -8.52 23.01 -8.93
N GLY A 142 -8.86 23.19 -7.65
CA GLY A 142 -8.01 22.76 -6.54
C GLY A 142 -7.84 21.24 -6.48
N PHE A 143 -8.87 20.49 -6.88
CA PHE A 143 -8.82 19.04 -6.92
C PHE A 143 -7.90 18.53 -8.04
N VAL A 144 -7.91 19.17 -9.22
CA VAL A 144 -6.99 18.85 -10.33
C VAL A 144 -5.52 19.00 -9.92
N PHE A 145 -5.20 20.02 -9.13
CA PHE A 145 -3.83 20.20 -8.61
C PHE A 145 -3.45 19.07 -7.63
N VAL A 146 -4.40 18.66 -6.79
CA VAL A 146 -4.22 17.54 -5.84
C VAL A 146 -4.06 16.21 -6.57
N ASP A 147 -4.76 15.99 -7.69
CA ASP A 147 -4.61 14.80 -8.53
C ASP A 147 -3.20 14.67 -9.11
N LEU A 148 -2.58 15.78 -9.51
CA LEU A 148 -1.20 15.77 -9.99
C LEU A 148 -0.21 15.42 -8.87
N ILE A 149 -0.42 15.95 -7.66
CA ILE A 149 0.39 15.59 -6.49
C ILE A 149 0.21 14.11 -6.15
N LEU A 150 -1.04 13.61 -6.18
CA LEU A 150 -1.34 12.20 -5.98
C LEU A 150 -0.59 11.32 -6.98
N ALA A 151 -0.64 11.66 -8.27
CA ALA A 151 0.08 10.92 -9.30
C ALA A 151 1.60 10.88 -9.03
N ALA A 152 2.20 12.01 -8.64
CA ALA A 152 3.62 12.07 -8.29
C ALA A 152 3.97 11.19 -7.06
N LEU A 153 3.12 11.19 -6.03
CA LEU A 153 3.29 10.32 -4.86
C LEU A 153 3.19 8.83 -5.23
N VAL A 154 2.22 8.47 -6.08
CA VAL A 154 2.06 7.08 -6.57
C VAL A 154 3.29 6.66 -7.37
N CYS A 155 3.79 7.50 -8.29
CA CYS A 155 5.02 7.21 -9.04
C CYS A 155 6.25 7.06 -8.12
N THR A 156 6.32 7.85 -7.05
CA THR A 156 7.37 7.71 -6.03
C THR A 156 7.29 6.36 -5.32
N GLN A 157 6.07 5.90 -5.00
CA GLN A 157 5.85 4.58 -4.41
C GLN A 157 6.23 3.44 -5.35
N VAL A 158 5.90 3.55 -6.63
CA VAL A 158 6.34 2.60 -7.67
C VAL A 158 7.87 2.50 -7.68
N TYR A 159 8.56 3.65 -7.75
CA TYR A 159 10.02 3.68 -7.76
C TYR A 159 10.63 2.99 -6.54
N LEU A 160 10.16 3.31 -5.33
CA LEU A 160 10.68 2.69 -4.10
C LEU A 160 10.38 1.19 -4.03
N GLY A 161 9.17 0.76 -4.43
CA GLY A 161 8.80 -0.65 -4.49
C GLY A 161 9.65 -1.44 -5.49
N ASP A 162 9.89 -0.86 -6.67
CA ASP A 162 10.75 -1.46 -7.69
C ASP A 162 12.19 -1.62 -7.20
N MET A 163 12.74 -0.66 -6.45
CA MET A 163 14.07 -0.84 -5.85
C MET A 163 14.11 -2.06 -4.92
N LEU A 164 13.10 -2.24 -4.07
CA LEU A 164 13.06 -3.37 -3.11
C LEU A 164 13.07 -4.72 -3.82
N VAL A 165 12.35 -4.84 -4.93
CA VAL A 165 12.21 -6.11 -5.68
C VAL A 165 13.35 -6.30 -6.67
N TRP A 166 13.63 -5.31 -7.53
CA TRP A 166 14.53 -5.48 -8.67
C TRP A 166 15.99 -5.16 -8.36
N ILE A 167 16.26 -4.30 -7.38
CA ILE A 167 17.64 -3.93 -7.01
C ILE A 167 18.09 -4.74 -5.79
N TYR A 168 17.24 -4.84 -4.77
CA TYR A 168 17.57 -5.52 -3.51
C TYR A 168 16.99 -6.92 -3.37
N GLY A 169 16.19 -7.39 -4.34
CA GLY A 169 15.78 -8.79 -4.42
C GLY A 169 15.01 -9.30 -3.19
N LEU A 170 14.30 -8.44 -2.45
CA LEU A 170 13.50 -8.91 -1.31
C LEU A 170 12.50 -9.98 -1.78
N HIS A 171 12.39 -11.06 -1.01
CA HIS A 171 11.61 -12.27 -1.34
C HIS A 171 12.03 -13.04 -2.61
N THR A 172 13.20 -12.76 -3.17
CA THR A 172 13.80 -13.64 -4.19
C THR A 172 14.56 -14.78 -3.54
N VAL A 173 14.53 -15.96 -4.16
CA VAL A 173 15.17 -17.18 -3.63
C VAL A 173 16.65 -16.97 -3.30
N PRO A 174 17.49 -16.35 -4.17
CA PRO A 174 18.92 -16.17 -3.88
C PRO A 174 19.17 -15.29 -2.65
N VAL A 175 18.40 -14.21 -2.49
CA VAL A 175 18.54 -13.30 -1.34
C VAL A 175 18.08 -13.99 -0.05
N VAL A 176 16.96 -14.69 -0.08
CA VAL A 176 16.46 -15.43 1.10
C VAL A 176 17.44 -16.51 1.54
N GLN A 177 18.06 -17.23 0.59
CA GLN A 177 19.11 -18.21 0.90
C GLN A 177 20.34 -17.54 1.53
N ALA A 178 20.84 -16.46 0.93
CA ALA A 178 21.98 -15.73 1.46
C ALA A 178 21.76 -15.21 2.89
N VAL A 179 20.55 -14.71 3.19
CA VAL A 179 20.17 -14.31 4.56
C VAL A 179 20.15 -15.51 5.51
N ARG A 180 19.57 -16.65 5.10
CA ARG A 180 19.51 -17.87 5.93
C ARG A 180 20.91 -18.44 6.23
N GLU A 181 21.84 -18.27 5.31
CA GLU A 181 23.25 -18.66 5.45
C GLU A 181 24.10 -17.63 6.21
N GLY A 182 23.55 -16.45 6.53
CA GLY A 182 24.25 -15.39 7.26
C GLY A 182 25.28 -14.63 6.41
N LEU A 183 25.08 -14.57 5.09
CA LEU A 183 25.97 -13.90 4.14
C LEU A 183 25.67 -12.40 3.94
N LEU A 184 24.56 -11.90 4.49
CA LEU A 184 24.05 -10.52 4.36
C LEU A 184 23.76 -9.87 5.71
#